data_AF-A0A6J6ZVY6-F1
#
_entry.id   AF-A0A6J6ZVY6-F1
#
_cell.length_a   1.000
_cell.length_b   1.000
_cell.length_c   1.000
_cell.angle_alpha   90.00
_cell.angle_beta   90.00
_cell.angle_gamma   90.00
#
_symmetry.space_group_name_H-M   'P 1'
#
loop_
_entity.id
_entity.type
_entity.pdbx_description
1 polymer ?
#
loop_
_entity_poly.entity_id
_entity_poly.type
_entity_poly.pdbx_seq_one_letter_code
_entity_poly.pdbx_strand_id
1 'polypeptide(L)'
;MADLRNFAAWDPGVKRVTQVEGSGGGPLAKFDVVVATGSREMMLRYVTRQYQEPRLVVIEARSRMLTSIDRISIDDDPGFGSLITYDAELRLNGPLQIVDCLLKPMFMRIGDRAARGLIGALDGAAVAS
;
A
#
# COMPACT_ATOMS: atom_id res chain seq x y z
N MET A 1 -5.79 -2.07 -11.04
CA MET A 1 -4.73 -2.16 -10.01
C MET A 1 -4.73 -0.98 -9.05
N ALA A 2 -4.85 0.26 -9.55
CA ALA A 2 -4.92 1.48 -8.74
C ALA A 2 -6.20 1.62 -7.87
N ASP A 3 -6.86 0.51 -7.55
CA ASP A 3 -8.03 0.45 -6.68
C ASP A 3 -7.67 -0.35 -5.43
N LEU A 4 -7.81 0.27 -4.26
CA LEU A 4 -7.54 -0.35 -2.96
C LEU A 4 -8.30 -1.67 -2.76
N ARG A 5 -9.48 -1.82 -3.37
CA ARG A 5 -10.27 -3.04 -3.26
C ARG A 5 -9.51 -4.26 -3.76
N ASN A 6 -8.51 -4.06 -4.62
CA ASN A 6 -7.68 -5.14 -5.15
C ASN A 6 -6.50 -5.50 -4.23
N PHE A 7 -6.17 -4.71 -3.20
CA PHE A 7 -5.05 -5.01 -2.30
C PHE A 7 -5.17 -6.39 -1.65
N ALA A 8 -6.37 -6.78 -1.20
CA ALA A 8 -6.58 -8.10 -0.60
C ALA A 8 -6.31 -9.26 -1.58
N ALA A 9 -6.37 -9.01 -2.89
CA ALA A 9 -6.14 -10.04 -3.90
C ALA A 9 -4.65 -10.31 -4.13
N TRP A 10 -3.78 -9.35 -3.88
CA TRP A 10 -2.35 -9.47 -4.18
C TRP A 10 -1.43 -9.24 -2.98
N ASP A 11 -1.78 -8.43 -1.99
CA ASP A 11 -0.97 -8.25 -0.78
C ASP A 11 -1.36 -9.31 0.28
N PRO A 12 -0.52 -10.33 0.53
CA PRO A 12 -0.79 -11.36 1.54
C PRO A 12 -0.77 -10.82 2.98
N GLY A 13 -0.31 -9.59 3.20
CA GLY A 13 -0.41 -8.87 4.45
C GLY A 13 -1.82 -8.33 4.74
N VAL A 14 -2.65 -8.17 3.70
CA VAL A 14 -4.01 -7.63 3.80
C VAL A 14 -5.02 -8.78 3.97
N LYS A 15 -5.78 -8.74 5.05
CA LYS A 15 -6.85 -9.71 5.34
C LYS A 15 -8.19 -9.29 4.77
N ARG A 16 -8.48 -7.99 4.79
CA ARG A 16 -9.77 -7.45 4.36
C ARG A 16 -9.65 -5.99 3.97
N VAL A 17 -10.34 -5.60 2.91
CA VAL A 17 -10.55 -4.20 2.53
C VAL A 17 -12.04 -3.93 2.49
N THR A 18 -12.50 -2.89 3.16
CA THR A 18 -13.90 -2.43 3.13
C THR A 18 -13.93 -0.96 2.75
N GLN A 19 -14.61 -0.60 1.67
CA GLN A 19 -14.88 0.80 1.36
C GLN A 19 -15.95 1.33 2.33
N VAL A 20 -15.62 2.38 3.07
CA VAL A 20 -16.51 2.97 4.09
C VAL A 20 -17.04 4.33 3.66
N GLU A 21 -16.43 4.98 2.66
CA GLU A 21 -16.90 6.25 2.10
C GLU A 21 -16.50 6.38 0.62
N GLY A 22 -17.35 7.04 -0.16
CA GLY A 22 -17.18 7.23 -1.60
C GLY A 22 -17.58 6.00 -2.43
N SER A 23 -17.21 6.01 -3.72
CA SER A 23 -17.43 4.92 -4.66
C SER A 23 -16.19 4.72 -5.52
N GLY A 24 -15.66 3.48 -5.57
CA GLY A 24 -14.43 3.17 -6.29
C GLY A 24 -13.20 3.86 -5.69
N GLY A 25 -12.08 3.88 -6.43
CA GLY A 25 -10.81 4.45 -5.98
C GLY A 25 -10.72 5.97 -5.96
N GLY A 26 -11.80 6.69 -6.29
CA GLY A 26 -11.79 8.15 -6.51
C GLY A 26 -11.26 9.00 -5.35
N PRO A 27 -10.99 10.30 -5.60
CA PRO A 27 -10.50 11.22 -4.56
C PRO A 27 -11.38 11.21 -3.31
N LEU A 28 -10.75 11.27 -2.14
CA LEU A 28 -11.41 11.25 -0.81
C LEU A 28 -12.18 9.96 -0.46
N ALA A 29 -12.18 8.94 -1.32
CA ALA A 29 -12.69 7.63 -0.97
C ALA A 29 -11.95 7.09 0.26
N LYS A 30 -12.67 6.40 1.15
CA LYS A 30 -12.12 5.88 2.41
C LYS A 30 -12.28 4.38 2.49
N PHE A 31 -11.25 3.73 3.01
CA PHE A 31 -11.17 2.29 3.08
C PHE A 31 -10.65 1.86 4.44
N ASP A 32 -11.34 0.92 5.07
CA ASP A 32 -10.81 0.18 6.21
C ASP A 32 -10.05 -1.04 5.69
N VAL A 33 -8.74 -1.03 5.91
CA VAL A 33 -7.82 -2.10 5.52
C VAL A 33 -7.38 -2.82 6.79
N VAL A 34 -7.71 -4.10 6.89
CA VAL A 34 -7.25 -4.96 7.99
C VAL A 34 -5.97 -5.66 7.54
N VAL A 35 -4.87 -5.40 8.24
CA VAL A 35 -3.57 -6.02 8.01
C VAL A 35 -3.21 -6.98 9.14
N ALA A 36 -2.52 -8.07 8.80
CA ALA A 36 -2.02 -9.02 9.79
C ALA A 36 -0.59 -8.68 10.23
N THR A 37 -0.42 -8.42 11.52
CA THR A 37 0.87 -8.13 12.16
C THR A 37 1.20 -9.24 13.15
N GLY A 38 1.80 -10.33 12.67
CA GLY A 38 2.06 -11.52 13.47
C GLY A 38 0.76 -12.25 13.83
N SER A 39 0.48 -12.43 15.13
CA SER A 39 -0.77 -13.04 15.63
C SER A 39 -1.90 -12.04 15.85
N ARG A 40 -1.70 -10.76 15.55
CA ARG A 40 -2.69 -9.69 15.75
C ARG A 40 -3.12 -9.10 14.43
N GLU A 41 -4.34 -8.58 14.40
CA GLU A 41 -4.86 -7.78 13.29
C GLU A 41 -4.87 -6.31 13.67
N MET A 42 -4.59 -5.45 12.70
CA MET A 42 -4.66 -4.01 12.84
C MET A 42 -5.53 -3.45 11.72
N MET A 43 -6.47 -2.57 12.06
CA MET A 43 -7.26 -1.84 11.07
C MET A 43 -6.64 -0.47 10.82
N LEU A 44 -6.40 -0.17 9.54
CA LEU A 44 -5.92 1.10 9.04
C LEU A 44 -7.00 1.74 8.18
N ARG A 45 -7.41 2.96 8.52
CA ARG A 45 -8.32 3.75 7.70
C ARG A 45 -7.53 4.58 6.69
N TYR A 46 -7.57 4.16 5.44
CA TYR A 46 -6.96 4.87 4.32
C TYR A 46 -7.93 5.89 3.71
N VAL A 47 -7.37 6.97 3.21
CA VAL A 47 -8.06 7.99 2.40
C VAL A 47 -7.31 8.17 1.10
N THR A 48 -8.01 8.15 -0.03
CA THR A 48 -7.41 8.50 -1.32
C THR A 48 -7.07 9.97 -1.36
N ARG A 49 -5.79 10.29 -1.57
CA ARG A 49 -5.26 11.65 -1.70
C ARG A 49 -5.09 12.07 -3.15
N GLN A 50 -4.63 11.16 -3.99
CA GLN A 50 -4.50 11.38 -5.43
C GLN A 50 -5.05 10.17 -6.17
N TYR A 51 -5.76 10.43 -7.26
CA TYR A 51 -6.32 9.39 -8.10
C TYR A 51 -6.32 9.85 -9.55
N GLN A 52 -5.66 9.11 -10.41
CA GLN A 52 -5.66 9.28 -11.86
C GLN A 52 -5.70 7.88 -12.47
N GLU A 53 -6.85 7.44 -12.92
CA GLU A 53 -6.99 6.10 -13.48
C GLU A 53 -6.38 6.02 -14.90
N PRO A 54 -5.64 4.94 -15.25
CA PRO A 54 -5.13 3.86 -14.40
C PRO A 54 -3.76 4.15 -13.77
N ARG A 55 -3.20 5.34 -14.03
CA ARG A 55 -1.78 5.69 -13.83
C ARG A 55 -1.31 5.89 -12.40
N LEU A 56 -2.16 6.38 -11.50
CA LEU A 56 -1.73 6.79 -10.16
C LEU A 56 -2.83 6.66 -9.12
N VAL A 57 -2.48 6.08 -7.98
CA VAL A 57 -3.21 6.24 -6.73
C VAL A 57 -2.23 6.54 -5.61
N VAL A 58 -2.54 7.54 -4.79
CA VAL A 58 -1.83 7.84 -3.53
C VAL A 58 -2.84 7.79 -2.42
N ILE A 59 -2.58 6.96 -1.42
CA ILE A 59 -3.48 6.68 -0.31
C ILE A 59 -2.74 6.91 1.01
N GLU A 60 -3.45 7.43 1.99
CA GLU A 60 -2.86 7.76 3.28
C GLU A 60 -3.71 7.20 4.41
N ALA A 61 -3.09 6.45 5.32
CA ALA A 61 -3.67 6.09 6.60
C ALA A 61 -2.96 6.83 7.73
N ARG A 62 -3.72 7.47 8.62
CA ARG A 62 -3.16 8.18 9.77
C ARG A 62 -3.84 7.76 11.05
N SER A 63 -3.03 7.40 12.04
CA SER A 63 -3.45 7.07 13.40
C SER A 63 -2.62 7.87 14.41
N ARG A 64 -2.90 7.70 15.71
CA ARG A 64 -2.09 8.33 16.76
C ARG A 64 -0.64 7.83 16.78
N MET A 65 -0.40 6.58 16.36
CA MET A 65 0.91 5.93 16.45
C MET A 65 1.66 5.89 15.12
N LEU A 66 0.94 5.85 14.00
CA LEU A 66 1.50 5.54 12.69
C LEU A 66 0.86 6.39 11.59
N THR A 67 1.68 6.81 10.62
CA THR A 67 1.25 7.32 9.32
C THR A 67 1.79 6.38 8.23
N SER A 68 0.91 5.96 7.32
CA SER A 68 1.22 5.17 6.12
C SER A 68 0.88 6.00 4.90
N ILE A 69 1.80 6.10 3.94
CA ILE A 69 1.55 6.68 2.63
C ILE A 69 1.93 5.61 1.61
N ASP A 70 0.95 5.19 0.81
CA ASP A 70 1.17 4.16 -0.18
C ASP A 70 0.87 4.77 -1.55
N ARG A 71 1.81 4.63 -2.47
CA ARG A 71 1.75 5.15 -3.83
C ARG A 71 1.92 4.00 -4.81
N ILE A 72 0.97 3.88 -5.72
CA ILE A 72 1.07 2.98 -6.87
C ILE A 72 1.05 3.85 -8.12
N SER A 73 2.10 3.76 -8.93
CA SER A 73 2.12 4.34 -10.27
C SER A 73 2.28 3.27 -11.35
N ILE A 74 1.67 3.55 -12.51
CA ILE A 74 1.77 2.72 -13.70
C ILE A 74 2.29 3.62 -14.82
N ASP A 75 3.44 3.25 -15.34
CA ASP A 75 4.11 3.90 -16.46
C ASP A 75 4.20 2.93 -17.64
N ASP A 76 4.21 3.48 -18.86
CA ASP A 76 4.40 2.68 -20.07
C ASP A 76 5.88 2.29 -20.18
N ASP A 77 6.16 0.99 -20.36
CA ASP A 77 7.52 0.49 -20.55
C ASP A 77 7.68 -0.05 -21.99
N PRO A 78 8.57 0.53 -22.82
CA PRO A 78 8.74 0.11 -24.20
C PRO A 78 9.20 -1.34 -24.40
N GLY A 79 9.77 -1.99 -23.37
CA GLY A 79 10.27 -3.37 -23.43
C GLY A 79 9.35 -4.40 -22.75
N PHE A 80 8.61 -3.99 -21.72
CA PHE A 80 7.81 -4.89 -20.88
C PHE A 80 6.30 -4.58 -20.88
N GLY A 81 5.86 -3.59 -21.66
CA GLY A 81 4.46 -3.17 -21.77
C GLY A 81 4.07 -2.16 -20.69
N SER A 82 4.21 -2.50 -19.41
CA SER A 82 3.92 -1.58 -18.31
C SER A 82 4.86 -1.80 -17.12
N LEU A 83 5.40 -0.70 -16.58
CA LEU A 83 6.14 -0.66 -15.35
C LEU A 83 5.20 -0.24 -14.22
N ILE A 84 5.10 -1.07 -13.18
CA ILE A 84 4.29 -0.76 -12.00
C ILE A 84 5.25 -0.50 -10.84
N THR A 85 5.21 0.72 -10.31
CA THR A 85 5.99 1.10 -9.14
C THR A 85 5.08 1.14 -7.92
N TYR A 86 5.47 0.41 -6.88
CA TYR A 86 4.84 0.46 -5.57
C TYR A 86 5.83 1.04 -4.55
N ASP A 87 5.45 2.17 -3.96
CA ASP A 87 6.20 2.83 -2.90
C ASP A 87 5.32 2.90 -1.65
N ALA A 88 5.83 2.35 -0.54
CA ALA A 88 5.14 2.33 0.75
C ALA A 88 6.03 2.98 1.80
N GLU A 89 5.54 4.09 2.34
CA GLU A 89 6.20 4.83 3.39
C GLU A 89 5.45 4.66 4.71
N LEU A 90 6.11 4.03 5.69
CA LEU A 90 5.60 3.89 7.05
C LEU A 90 6.43 4.73 8.02
N ARG A 91 5.77 5.60 8.78
CA ARG A 91 6.40 6.45 9.79
C ARG A 91 5.66 6.34 11.12
N LEU A 92 6.39 6.21 12.22
CA LEU A 92 5.79 6.39 13.53
C LEU A 92 5.47 7.87 13.79
N ASN A 93 4.50 8.13 14.66
CA ASN A 93 4.09 9.48 15.04
C ASN A 93 4.59 9.82 16.45
N GLY A 94 4.99 11.08 16.65
CA GLY A 94 5.38 11.60 17.97
C GLY A 94 6.75 11.08 18.45
N PRO A 95 6.97 10.92 19.77
CA PRO A 95 8.28 10.52 20.32
C PRO A 95 8.73 9.12 19.87
N LEU A 96 7.82 8.32 19.30
CA LEU A 96 8.11 7.03 18.69
C LEU A 96 8.99 7.16 17.43
N GLN A 97 9.05 8.32 16.77
CA GLN A 97 9.96 8.54 15.62
C GLN A 97 11.42 8.27 15.94
N ILE A 98 11.83 8.44 17.20
CA ILE A 98 13.20 8.18 17.65
C ILE A 98 13.59 6.70 17.48
N VAL A 99 12.61 5.78 17.51
CA VAL A 99 12.84 4.35 17.31
C VAL A 99 12.55 3.86 15.88
N ASP A 100 12.23 4.75 14.93
CA ASP A 100 11.96 4.38 13.53
C ASP A 100 13.11 3.57 12.90
N CYS A 101 14.37 3.94 13.21
CA CYS A 101 15.54 3.21 12.72
C CYS A 101 15.54 1.73 13.15
N LEU A 102 15.03 1.43 14.35
CA LEU A 102 14.96 0.07 14.88
C LEU A 102 13.85 -0.75 14.20
N LEU A 103 12.80 -0.09 13.69
CA LEU A 103 11.68 -0.74 13.01
C LEU A 103 11.85 -0.87 11.50
N LYS A 104 12.85 -0.20 10.89
CA LYS A 104 13.20 -0.33 9.46
C LYS A 104 13.19 -1.77 8.94
N PRO A 105 13.79 -2.77 9.62
CA PRO A 105 13.80 -4.15 9.11
C PRO A 105 12.41 -4.79 9.06
N MET A 106 11.53 -4.41 9.98
CA MET A 106 10.13 -4.87 10.00
C MET A 106 9.36 -4.26 8.84
N PHE A 107 9.52 -2.95 8.60
CA PHE A 107 8.88 -2.26 7.47
C PHE A 107 9.35 -2.80 6.12
N MET A 108 10.66 -3.04 5.97
CA MET A 108 11.19 -3.69 4.77
C MET A 108 10.57 -5.05 4.53
N ARG A 109 10.43 -5.89 5.57
CA ARG A 109 9.77 -7.21 5.45
C ARG A 109 8.31 -7.13 5.04
N ILE A 110 7.58 -6.10 5.49
CA ILE A 110 6.18 -5.88 5.11
C ILE A 110 6.14 -5.46 3.62
N GLY A 111 6.99 -4.51 3.22
CA GLY A 111 7.13 -4.08 1.83
C GLY A 111 7.53 -5.21 0.88
N ASP A 112 8.54 -6.02 1.23
CA ASP A 112 8.99 -7.20 0.46
C ASP A 112 7.90 -8.24 0.27
N ARG A 113 6.97 -8.32 1.24
CA ARG A 113 5.85 -9.25 1.16
C ARG A 113 4.77 -8.73 0.21
N ALA A 114 4.45 -7.43 0.28
CA ALA A 114 3.54 -6.78 -0.65
C ALA A 114 4.08 -6.82 -2.10
N ALA A 115 5.36 -6.53 -2.30
CA ALA A 115 6.01 -6.56 -3.62
C ALA A 115 5.97 -7.96 -4.26
N ARG A 116 6.29 -9.02 -3.49
CA ARG A 116 6.16 -10.40 -3.99
C ARG A 116 4.74 -10.77 -4.36
N GLY A 117 3.78 -10.32 -3.57
CA GLY A 117 2.36 -10.51 -3.86
C GLY A 117 1.94 -9.84 -5.17
N LEU A 118 2.39 -8.61 -5.39
CA LEU A 118 2.14 -7.85 -6.61
C LEU A 118 2.73 -8.54 -7.85
N ILE A 119 3.98 -9.01 -7.76
CA ILE A 119 4.66 -9.75 -8.83
C ILE A 119 3.86 -11.00 -9.22
N GLY A 120 3.45 -11.80 -8.23
CA GLY A 120 2.68 -13.02 -8.47
C GLY A 120 1.30 -12.75 -9.09
N ALA A 121 0.62 -11.70 -8.67
CA ALA A 121 -0.69 -11.33 -9.22
C ALA A 121 -0.64 -10.81 -10.66
N LEU A 122 0.53 -10.34 -11.10
CA LEU A 122 0.76 -9.78 -12.43
C LEU A 122 1.42 -10.74 -13.41
N ASP A 123 1.87 -11.91 -12.95
CA ASP A 123 2.82 -12.74 -13.69
C ASP A 123 4.04 -11.92 -14.15
N GLY A 124 4.47 -10.98 -13.28
CA GLY A 124 5.52 -10.01 -13.58
C GLY A 124 6.90 -10.45 -13.11
N ALA A 125 7.90 -9.59 -13.30
CA ALA A 125 9.25 -9.75 -12.76
C ALA A 125 9.68 -8.48 -12.02
N ALA A 126 10.43 -8.64 -10.93
CA ALA A 126 11.04 -7.51 -10.24
C ALA A 126 12.15 -6.91 -11.12
N VAL A 127 12.07 -5.60 -11.39
CA VAL A 127 13.13 -4.88 -12.09
C VAL A 127 13.90 -4.09 -11.03
N ALA A 128 15.19 -4.37 -10.88
CA ALA A 128 16.05 -3.61 -9.98
C ALA A 128 16.32 -2.24 -10.59
N SER A 129 15.92 -1.18 -9.89
CA SER A 129 16.27 0.22 -10.17
C SER A 129 17.58 0.61 -9.51
#